data_AF-A0A8C4R8L3-F1
#
_entry.id   AF-A0A8C4R8L3-F1
#
_cell.length_a   1.000
_cell.length_b   1.000
_cell.length_c   1.000
_cell.angle_alpha   90.00
_cell.angle_beta   90.00
_cell.angle_gamma   90.00
#
_symmetry.space_group_name_H-M   'P 1'
#
loop_
_entity.id
_entity.type
_entity.pdbx_description
1 polymer ?
#
loop_
_entity_poly.entity_id
_entity_poly.type
_entity_poly.pdbx_seq_one_letter_code
_entity_poly.pdbx_strand_id
1 'polypeptide(L)'
;MNEKVEKRTGVDWTAIVLTCHRKENVETYQKELEERQEAGAIPLSALILAIEDPPGGVGSGGATLNALLVAAEHLSMLAGHTVVSPDVFTSAHILIFHTGRDYPFEVLGRPFTCLPLRRPSHETQRLICNLDHLQYTLTYLLASGSPPGVWVCSTDMLLCIPPDIGTYWSLNRKGWMEDGDGSSSISVSLFFVCLQQNRVMDIVYKGTAADMDRCRLPDGKLPLVSNFSVLAAERLLSLHVSSPLDGCTYQGIDSGAQPFTVRLWFCLHQTLLAEIFTFYMCLYGLSVYPLFHTIPCTTLKVTLQKFYL
;
A
#
# COMPACT_ATOMS: atom_id res chain seq x y z
N MET A 1 -14.72 25.62 -25.93
CA MET A 1 -14.11 24.37 -26.46
C MET A 1 -14.55 23.28 -25.51
N ASN A 2 -15.56 22.48 -25.90
CA ASN A 2 -16.13 21.44 -25.05
C ASN A 2 -15.17 20.25 -25.07
N GLU A 3 -14.25 20.19 -24.10
CA GLU A 3 -13.58 18.94 -23.77
C GLU A 3 -14.66 17.96 -23.31
N LYS A 4 -14.91 16.95 -24.14
CA LYS A 4 -15.61 15.75 -23.69
C LYS A 4 -14.78 15.19 -22.53
N VAL A 5 -15.24 15.38 -21.30
CA VAL A 5 -14.70 14.69 -20.14
C VAL A 5 -14.99 13.20 -20.38
N GLU A 6 -14.00 12.48 -20.91
CA GLU A 6 -14.07 11.03 -20.97
C GLU A 6 -14.30 10.52 -19.55
N LYS A 7 -15.38 9.77 -19.37
CA LYS A 7 -15.77 9.20 -18.09
C LYS A 7 -14.74 8.11 -17.76
N ARG A 8 -13.71 8.47 -17.00
CA ARG A 8 -12.66 7.54 -16.56
C ARG A 8 -13.31 6.44 -15.72
N THR A 9 -13.12 5.19 -16.12
CA THR A 9 -13.56 4.02 -15.37
C THR A 9 -12.58 3.80 -14.21
N GLY A 10 -13.00 4.08 -12.99
CA GLY A 10 -12.20 3.87 -11.78
C GLY A 10 -12.20 2.41 -11.31
N VAL A 11 -11.40 2.12 -10.29
CA VAL A 11 -11.50 0.86 -9.54
C VAL A 11 -12.67 0.90 -8.57
N ASP A 12 -13.43 -0.18 -8.54
CA ASP A 12 -14.44 -0.41 -7.51
C ASP A 12 -13.78 -1.04 -6.28
N TRP A 13 -13.44 -0.19 -5.29
CA TRP A 13 -12.84 -0.65 -4.03
C TRP A 13 -13.82 -1.53 -3.25
N THR A 14 -13.38 -2.73 -2.89
CA THR A 14 -14.11 -3.64 -1.99
C THR A 14 -14.04 -3.14 -0.54
N ALA A 15 -12.88 -2.60 -0.14
CA ALA A 15 -12.70 -2.01 1.17
C ALA A 15 -11.79 -0.77 1.12
N ILE A 16 -12.15 0.25 1.88
CA ILE A 16 -11.31 1.43 2.15
C ILE A 16 -11.09 1.50 3.66
N VAL A 17 -9.83 1.43 4.06
CA VAL A 17 -9.40 1.39 5.45
C VAL A 17 -8.57 2.63 5.74
N LEU A 18 -8.84 3.30 6.85
CA LEU A 18 -8.06 4.43 7.35
C LEU A 18 -7.45 4.05 8.71
N THR A 19 -6.14 3.85 8.76
CA THR A 19 -5.45 3.51 10.00
C THR A 19 -5.34 4.73 10.90
N CYS A 20 -5.36 4.55 12.20
CA CYS A 20 -5.49 5.62 13.17
C CYS A 20 -4.59 5.37 14.38
N HIS A 21 -3.49 6.10 14.46
CA HIS A 21 -2.54 5.99 15.57
C HIS A 21 -3.13 6.45 16.94
N ARG A 22 -4.18 7.27 16.94
CA ARG A 22 -4.88 7.75 18.14
C ARG A 22 -6.29 7.21 18.23
N LYS A 23 -6.57 6.47 19.30
CA LYS A 23 -7.90 5.93 19.58
C LYS A 23 -9.01 6.97 19.52
N GLU A 24 -8.75 8.16 20.07
CA GLU A 24 -9.75 9.23 20.16
C GLU A 24 -10.29 9.69 18.79
N ASN A 25 -9.51 9.50 17.72
CA ASN A 25 -9.88 9.95 16.38
C ASN A 25 -10.65 8.89 15.58
N VAL A 26 -10.68 7.63 16.02
CA VAL A 26 -11.27 6.51 15.26
C VAL A 26 -12.73 6.77 14.93
N GLU A 27 -13.55 7.15 15.91
CA GLU A 27 -14.98 7.43 15.70
C GLU A 27 -15.20 8.63 14.76
N THR A 28 -14.36 9.66 14.88
CA THR A 28 -14.45 10.84 14.02
C THR A 28 -14.07 10.50 12.58
N TYR A 29 -13.01 9.71 12.39
CA TYR A 29 -12.57 9.24 11.09
C TYR A 29 -13.58 8.30 10.44
N GLN A 30 -14.21 7.43 11.22
CA GLN A 30 -15.29 6.58 10.76
C GLN A 30 -16.45 7.41 10.22
N LYS A 31 -16.89 8.42 10.99
CA LYS A 31 -17.96 9.34 10.57
C LYS A 31 -17.61 10.11 9.29
N GLU A 32 -16.38 10.59 9.17
CA GLU A 32 -15.92 11.27 7.95
C GLU A 32 -15.94 10.34 6.71
N LEU A 33 -15.64 9.05 6.87
CA LEU A 33 -15.77 8.06 5.79
C LEU A 33 -17.25 7.80 5.44
N GLU A 34 -18.12 7.71 6.45
CA GLU A 34 -19.57 7.51 6.27
C GLU A 34 -20.21 8.69 5.52
N GLU A 35 -19.89 9.93 5.92
CA GLU A 35 -20.37 11.13 5.22
C GLU A 35 -19.95 11.15 3.74
N ARG A 36 -18.74 10.64 3.43
CA ARG A 36 -18.28 10.49 2.03
C ARG A 36 -19.03 9.40 1.28
N GLN A 37 -19.41 8.34 1.97
CA GLN A 37 -20.20 7.26 1.40
C GLN A 37 -21.64 7.71 1.11
N GLU A 38 -22.27 8.40 2.06
CA GLU A 38 -23.60 9.02 1.91
C GLU A 38 -23.63 10.06 0.79
N ALA A 39 -22.56 10.85 0.65
CA ALA A 39 -22.40 11.82 -0.42
C ALA A 39 -22.05 11.20 -1.79
N GLY A 40 -21.90 9.87 -1.87
CA GLY A 40 -21.57 9.15 -3.10
C GLY A 40 -20.13 9.32 -3.59
N ALA A 41 -19.22 9.84 -2.76
CA ALA A 41 -17.79 9.91 -3.06
C ALA A 41 -17.09 8.54 -2.85
N ILE A 42 -17.63 7.72 -1.95
CA ILE A 42 -17.25 6.31 -1.76
C ILE A 42 -18.48 5.47 -2.12
N PRO A 43 -18.35 4.37 -2.89
CA PRO A 43 -19.49 3.49 -3.19
C PRO A 43 -20.10 2.89 -1.91
N LEU A 44 -21.44 2.80 -1.85
CA LEU A 44 -22.16 2.15 -0.75
C LEU A 44 -21.81 0.65 -0.58
N SER A 45 -21.33 0.02 -1.65
CA SER A 45 -20.87 -1.38 -1.63
C SER A 45 -19.49 -1.56 -1.00
N ALA A 46 -18.70 -0.48 -0.87
CA ALA A 46 -17.36 -0.55 -0.30
C ALA A 46 -17.46 -0.63 1.24
N LEU A 47 -16.76 -1.59 1.83
CA LEU A 47 -16.55 -1.63 3.28
C LEU A 47 -15.66 -0.45 3.70
N ILE A 48 -16.12 0.39 4.62
CA ILE A 48 -15.33 1.52 5.16
C ILE A 48 -14.98 1.27 6.62
N LEU A 49 -13.69 1.38 6.94
CA LEU A 49 -13.18 1.12 8.29
C LEU A 49 -12.17 2.18 8.72
N ALA A 50 -12.41 2.85 9.84
CA ALA A 50 -11.36 3.51 10.61
C ALA A 50 -10.86 2.56 11.69
N ILE A 51 -9.54 2.33 11.75
CA ILE A 51 -8.95 1.27 12.59
C ILE A 51 -7.87 1.87 13.48
N GLU A 52 -7.96 1.62 14.80
CA GLU A 52 -6.91 1.95 15.76
C GLU A 52 -5.64 1.14 15.48
N ASP A 53 -4.48 1.80 15.41
CA ASP A 53 -3.20 1.10 15.41
C ASP A 53 -2.93 0.50 16.80
N PRO A 54 -2.39 -0.73 16.90
CA PRO A 54 -2.11 -1.32 18.19
C PRO A 54 -1.14 -0.47 19.03
N PRO A 55 -1.25 -0.53 20.37
CA PRO A 55 -0.44 0.29 21.26
C PRO A 55 1.05 0.00 21.11
N GLY A 56 1.89 0.98 21.45
CA GLY A 56 3.35 0.84 21.42
C GLY A 56 4.02 1.28 20.11
N GLY A 57 3.26 1.87 19.17
CA GLY A 57 3.83 2.49 17.98
C GLY A 57 4.37 1.46 16.99
N VAL A 58 3.48 0.62 16.47
CA VAL A 58 3.81 -0.50 15.57
C VAL A 58 4.41 -0.10 14.22
N GLY A 59 4.46 1.20 13.92
CA GLY A 59 4.96 1.73 12.65
C GLY A 59 4.04 1.44 11.48
N SER A 60 4.34 2.00 10.29
CA SER A 60 3.46 1.85 9.11
C SER A 60 3.28 0.40 8.66
N GLY A 61 4.28 -0.46 8.87
CA GLY A 61 4.13 -1.88 8.54
C GLY A 61 3.30 -2.65 9.52
N GLY A 62 3.44 -2.38 10.81
CA GLY A 62 2.54 -2.98 11.77
C GLY A 62 1.10 -2.51 11.59
N ALA A 63 0.91 -1.21 11.33
CA ALA A 63 -0.39 -0.64 10.99
C ALA A 63 -0.99 -1.30 9.73
N THR A 64 -0.19 -1.61 8.70
CA THR A 64 -0.66 -2.34 7.51
C THR A 64 -1.11 -3.76 7.88
N LEU A 65 -0.31 -4.49 8.68
CA LEU A 65 -0.64 -5.86 9.09
C LEU A 65 -1.93 -5.90 9.90
N ASN A 66 -2.09 -4.97 10.85
CA ASN A 66 -3.31 -4.85 11.65
C ASN A 66 -4.52 -4.50 10.77
N ALA A 67 -4.38 -3.51 9.90
CA ALA A 67 -5.44 -3.12 8.97
C ALA A 67 -5.86 -4.26 8.03
N LEU A 68 -4.90 -5.07 7.56
CA LEU A 68 -5.17 -6.24 6.73
C LEU A 68 -5.92 -7.33 7.49
N LEU A 69 -5.53 -7.61 8.74
CA LEU A 69 -6.22 -8.57 9.59
C LEU A 69 -7.69 -8.19 9.78
N VAL A 70 -7.93 -6.97 10.23
CA VAL A 70 -9.29 -6.47 10.50
C VAL A 70 -10.11 -6.39 9.20
N ALA A 71 -9.52 -5.93 8.09
CA ALA A 71 -10.22 -5.95 6.80
C ALA A 71 -10.59 -7.38 6.39
N ALA A 72 -9.68 -8.36 6.56
CA ALA A 72 -9.95 -9.76 6.26
C ALA A 72 -11.06 -10.34 7.14
N GLU A 73 -11.11 -10.00 8.42
CA GLU A 73 -12.17 -10.41 9.35
C GLU A 73 -13.55 -9.93 8.88
N HIS A 74 -13.67 -8.64 8.60
CA HIS A 74 -14.93 -8.06 8.13
C HIS A 74 -15.35 -8.62 6.78
N LEU A 75 -14.42 -8.75 5.82
CA LEU A 75 -14.72 -9.35 4.52
C LEU A 75 -15.10 -10.84 4.65
N SER A 76 -14.45 -11.57 5.56
CA SER A 76 -14.79 -12.98 5.84
C SER A 76 -16.20 -13.11 6.41
N MET A 77 -16.56 -12.24 7.36
CA MET A 77 -17.92 -12.18 7.90
C MET A 77 -18.96 -11.85 6.82
N LEU A 78 -18.69 -10.87 5.96
CA LEU A 78 -19.58 -10.51 4.84
C LEU A 78 -19.73 -11.65 3.81
N ALA A 79 -18.69 -12.47 3.63
CA ALA A 79 -18.73 -13.67 2.80
C ALA A 79 -19.36 -14.90 3.50
N GLY A 80 -19.78 -14.77 4.76
CA GLY A 80 -20.41 -15.86 5.53
C GLY A 80 -19.42 -16.88 6.11
N HIS A 81 -18.13 -16.55 6.19
CA HIS A 81 -17.13 -17.38 6.86
C HIS A 81 -17.17 -17.17 8.38
N THR A 82 -16.91 -18.24 9.13
CA THR A 82 -16.84 -18.22 10.60
C THR A 82 -15.45 -17.93 11.15
N VAL A 83 -14.43 -17.94 10.27
CA VAL A 83 -13.03 -17.69 10.59
C VAL A 83 -12.44 -16.76 9.53
N VAL A 84 -11.34 -16.09 9.86
CA VAL A 84 -10.58 -15.28 8.89
C VAL A 84 -10.11 -16.18 7.76
N SER A 85 -10.61 -15.92 6.54
CA SER A 85 -10.21 -16.66 5.35
C SER A 85 -9.39 -15.76 4.43
N PRO A 86 -8.17 -16.16 4.01
CA PRO A 86 -7.39 -15.43 3.01
C PRO A 86 -8.09 -15.38 1.64
N ASP A 87 -9.00 -16.32 1.36
CA ASP A 87 -9.68 -16.44 0.07
C ASP A 87 -10.47 -15.18 -0.31
N VAL A 88 -10.90 -14.39 0.68
CA VAL A 88 -11.62 -13.12 0.47
C VAL A 88 -10.81 -12.09 -0.31
N PHE A 89 -9.47 -12.24 -0.37
CA PHE A 89 -8.62 -11.36 -1.16
C PHE A 89 -8.61 -11.67 -2.67
N THR A 90 -9.04 -12.87 -3.08
CA THR A 90 -8.98 -13.33 -4.48
C THR A 90 -9.62 -12.34 -5.46
N SER A 91 -10.71 -11.70 -5.05
CA SER A 91 -11.47 -10.73 -5.85
C SER A 91 -11.53 -9.34 -5.22
N ALA A 92 -10.78 -9.07 -4.14
CA ALA A 92 -10.89 -7.82 -3.41
C ALA A 92 -9.89 -6.77 -3.88
N HIS A 93 -10.38 -5.54 -4.07
CA HIS A 93 -9.55 -4.34 -4.17
C HIS A 93 -9.62 -3.60 -2.84
N ILE A 94 -8.52 -3.64 -2.09
CA ILE A 94 -8.44 -3.04 -0.74
C ILE A 94 -7.53 -1.82 -0.82
N LEU A 95 -7.99 -0.68 -0.30
CA LEU A 95 -7.22 0.54 -0.18
C LEU A 95 -7.02 0.91 1.28
N ILE A 96 -5.78 0.91 1.74
CA ILE A 96 -5.39 1.29 3.09
C ILE A 96 -4.74 2.68 3.04
N PHE A 97 -5.33 3.63 3.74
CA PHE A 97 -4.76 4.93 4.04
C PHE A 97 -4.10 4.90 5.41
N HIS A 98 -2.81 5.18 5.45
CA HIS A 98 -2.12 5.44 6.71
C HIS A 98 -2.27 6.90 7.10
N THR A 99 -2.93 7.14 8.24
CA THR A 99 -2.75 8.41 8.92
C THR A 99 -1.27 8.56 9.23
N GLY A 100 -0.73 9.70 8.82
CA GLY A 100 0.67 10.00 9.04
C GLY A 100 0.97 10.32 10.49
N ARG A 101 2.04 11.08 10.70
CA ARG A 101 2.43 11.49 12.06
C ARG A 101 1.40 12.45 12.67
N ASP A 102 1.35 12.45 13.99
CA ASP A 102 0.74 13.55 14.75
C ASP A 102 1.48 14.86 14.44
N TYR A 103 0.70 15.88 14.06
CA TYR A 103 1.20 17.24 13.92
C TYR A 103 0.60 18.12 15.01
N PRO A 104 1.44 18.86 15.75
CA PRO A 104 0.92 19.87 16.68
C PRO A 104 -0.04 20.79 15.94
N PHE A 105 -1.21 21.06 16.53
CA PHE A 105 -2.26 21.95 16.02
C PHE A 105 -3.14 21.41 14.88
N GLU A 106 -3.01 20.15 14.46
CA GLU A 106 -3.95 19.51 13.54
C GLU A 106 -4.95 18.65 14.30
N VAL A 107 -6.23 19.07 14.35
CA VAL A 107 -7.28 18.37 15.13
C VAL A 107 -7.70 17.04 14.48
N LEU A 108 -7.85 17.03 13.15
CA LEU A 108 -8.27 15.85 12.39
C LEU A 108 -7.11 15.18 11.63
N GLY A 109 -5.91 15.75 11.72
CA GLY A 109 -4.72 15.28 11.00
C GLY A 109 -4.77 15.48 9.47
N ARG A 110 -3.72 14.99 8.81
CA ARG A 110 -3.44 15.16 7.38
C ARG A 110 -4.49 14.64 6.38
N PRO A 111 -5.23 13.53 6.63
CA PRO A 111 -6.24 13.08 5.67
C PRO A 111 -7.30 14.15 5.41
N PHE A 112 -7.64 14.95 6.43
CA PHE A 112 -8.75 15.90 6.39
C PHE A 112 -8.31 17.35 6.19
N THR A 113 -7.04 17.60 5.87
CA THR A 113 -6.57 18.92 5.45
C THR A 113 -7.29 19.34 4.17
N CYS A 114 -8.00 20.47 4.22
CA CYS A 114 -8.71 21.03 3.08
C CYS A 114 -7.72 21.49 1.99
N LEU A 115 -8.05 21.18 0.74
CA LEU A 115 -7.28 21.53 -0.45
C LEU A 115 -8.07 22.53 -1.30
N PRO A 116 -7.40 23.50 -1.95
CA PRO A 116 -8.04 24.45 -2.85
C PRO A 116 -8.36 23.81 -4.22
N LEU A 117 -9.05 22.67 -4.20
CA LEU A 117 -9.37 21.87 -5.37
C LEU A 117 -10.88 21.90 -5.65
N ARG A 118 -11.23 21.86 -6.94
CA ARG A 118 -12.62 21.73 -7.39
C ARG A 118 -12.74 20.48 -8.25
N ARG A 119 -13.64 19.57 -7.89
CA ARG A 119 -13.93 18.40 -8.74
C ARG A 119 -14.96 18.80 -9.81
N PRO A 120 -14.72 18.46 -11.09
CA PRO A 120 -15.63 18.82 -12.17
C PRO A 120 -16.96 18.05 -12.15
N SER A 121 -17.03 16.91 -11.45
CA SER A 121 -18.15 15.95 -11.54
C SER A 121 -19.03 15.83 -10.29
N HIS A 122 -18.72 16.52 -9.19
CA HIS A 122 -19.50 16.40 -7.95
C HIS A 122 -20.33 17.67 -7.71
N GLU A 123 -21.66 17.50 -7.67
CA GLU A 123 -22.64 18.52 -7.28
C GLU A 123 -22.56 18.86 -5.77
N THR A 124 -21.81 18.09 -4.99
CA THR A 124 -21.67 18.28 -3.54
C THR A 124 -20.76 19.47 -3.22
N GLN A 125 -21.30 20.51 -2.57
CA GLN A 125 -20.60 21.72 -2.11
C GLN A 125 -19.59 21.49 -0.96
N ARG A 126 -19.03 20.29 -0.81
CA ARG A 126 -18.12 19.94 0.29
C ARG A 126 -16.70 20.38 -0.03
N LEU A 127 -15.98 20.85 0.99
CA LEU A 127 -14.54 21.10 0.86
C LEU A 127 -13.83 19.78 0.53
N ILE A 128 -12.98 19.80 -0.49
CA ILE A 128 -12.15 18.66 -0.87
C ILE A 128 -10.97 18.60 0.10
N CYS A 129 -10.73 17.46 0.72
CA CYS A 129 -9.56 17.26 1.57
C CYS A 129 -8.50 16.37 0.89
N ASN A 130 -7.37 16.15 1.58
CA ASN A 130 -6.30 15.31 1.06
C ASN A 130 -6.74 13.86 0.80
N LEU A 131 -7.52 13.27 1.71
CA LEU A 131 -8.08 11.93 1.54
C LEU A 131 -8.88 11.82 0.23
N ASP A 132 -9.70 12.83 -0.06
CA ASP A 132 -10.48 12.88 -1.30
C ASP A 132 -9.54 12.94 -2.52
N HIS A 133 -8.50 13.78 -2.48
CA HIS A 133 -7.52 13.89 -3.56
C HIS A 133 -6.76 12.57 -3.81
N LEU A 134 -6.29 11.93 -2.73
CA LEU A 134 -5.57 10.65 -2.80
C LEU A 134 -6.48 9.53 -3.29
N GLN A 135 -7.71 9.43 -2.77
CA GLN A 135 -8.69 8.46 -3.21
C GLN A 135 -9.00 8.63 -4.69
N TYR A 136 -9.23 9.86 -5.17
CA TYR A 136 -9.47 10.10 -6.59
C TYR A 136 -8.26 9.69 -7.45
N THR A 137 -7.07 10.11 -7.04
CA THR A 137 -5.81 9.80 -7.73
C THR A 137 -5.60 8.29 -7.84
N LEU A 138 -5.78 7.55 -6.74
CA LEU A 138 -5.62 6.11 -6.72
C LEU A 138 -6.72 5.42 -7.52
N THR A 139 -7.97 5.86 -7.41
CA THR A 139 -9.11 5.21 -8.07
C THR A 139 -9.08 5.38 -9.59
N TYR A 140 -8.83 6.59 -10.08
CA TYR A 140 -9.03 6.95 -11.48
C TYR A 140 -7.73 7.13 -12.27
N LEU A 141 -6.60 7.39 -11.61
CA LEU A 141 -5.32 7.60 -12.29
C LEU A 141 -4.44 6.37 -12.19
N LEU A 142 -4.19 5.90 -10.96
CA LEU A 142 -3.23 4.83 -10.73
C LEU A 142 -3.85 3.45 -10.87
N ALA A 143 -4.85 3.12 -10.07
CA ALA A 143 -5.36 1.75 -9.95
C ALA A 143 -6.31 1.34 -11.08
N SER A 144 -6.74 2.26 -11.96
CA SER A 144 -7.67 1.94 -13.05
C SER A 144 -7.19 0.75 -13.86
N GLY A 145 -8.00 -0.32 -13.95
CA GLY A 145 -7.66 -1.58 -14.62
C GLY A 145 -6.75 -2.54 -13.83
N SER A 146 -6.44 -2.24 -12.56
CA SER A 146 -5.56 -3.08 -11.73
C SER A 146 -6.22 -4.40 -11.32
N PRO A 147 -5.44 -5.48 -11.17
CA PRO A 147 -5.94 -6.73 -10.61
C PRO A 147 -6.26 -6.57 -9.12
N PRO A 148 -7.06 -7.48 -8.53
CA PRO A 148 -7.29 -7.55 -7.09
C PRO A 148 -5.98 -7.54 -6.28
N GLY A 149 -6.05 -6.94 -5.10
CA GLY A 149 -4.90 -6.74 -4.24
C GLY A 149 -5.05 -5.57 -3.29
N VAL A 150 -3.95 -5.23 -2.61
CA VAL A 150 -3.93 -4.24 -1.53
C VAL A 150 -3.06 -3.06 -1.94
N TRP A 151 -3.66 -1.88 -1.87
CA TRP A 151 -3.03 -0.59 -2.06
C TRP A 151 -2.80 0.06 -0.71
N VAL A 152 -1.61 0.58 -0.49
CA VAL A 152 -1.26 1.28 0.75
C VAL A 152 -0.76 2.67 0.40
N CYS A 153 -1.42 3.70 0.92
CA CYS A 153 -1.09 5.09 0.67
C CYS A 153 -0.99 5.83 1.99
N SER A 154 0.04 6.68 2.16
CA SER A 154 0.11 7.54 3.33
C SER A 154 -0.62 8.84 3.06
N THR A 155 -1.29 9.40 4.07
CA THR A 155 -1.92 10.70 3.97
C THR A 155 -0.96 11.87 4.23
N ASP A 156 0.32 11.59 4.54
CA ASP A 156 1.37 12.61 4.68
C ASP A 156 1.91 13.15 3.35
N MET A 157 1.42 12.63 2.23
CA MET A 157 1.81 13.07 0.89
C MET A 157 0.65 13.68 0.11
N LEU A 158 1.00 14.55 -0.83
CA LEU A 158 0.14 14.96 -1.93
C LEU A 158 0.68 14.27 -3.19
N LEU A 159 -0.16 13.44 -3.84
CA LEU A 159 0.21 12.79 -5.08
C LEU A 159 -0.14 13.71 -6.26
N CYS A 160 0.88 14.16 -6.99
CA CYS A 160 0.72 14.91 -8.23
C CYS A 160 1.16 14.02 -9.38
N ILE A 161 0.19 13.51 -10.14
CA ILE A 161 0.42 12.52 -11.20
C ILE A 161 -0.09 13.11 -12.51
N PRO A 162 0.77 13.25 -13.53
CA PRO A 162 0.36 13.65 -14.86
C PRO A 162 -0.84 12.80 -15.37
N PRO A 163 -1.88 13.43 -15.94
CA PRO A 163 -3.12 12.75 -16.32
C PRO A 163 -2.96 11.80 -17.52
N ASP A 164 -1.83 11.85 -18.19
CA ASP A 164 -1.37 11.10 -19.35
C ASP A 164 -0.44 9.93 -18.98
N ILE A 165 -0.21 9.68 -17.68
CA ILE A 165 0.45 8.44 -17.24
C ILE A 165 -0.43 7.25 -17.63
N GLY A 166 -0.02 6.57 -18.70
CA GLY A 166 -0.64 5.33 -19.14
C GLY A 166 -0.42 4.24 -18.09
N THR A 167 -1.50 3.76 -17.48
CA THR A 167 -1.47 2.61 -16.57
C THR A 167 -1.73 1.33 -17.35
N TYR A 168 -0.72 0.47 -17.44
CA TYR A 168 -0.79 -0.81 -18.15
C TYR A 168 -0.64 -1.96 -17.16
N TRP A 169 -1.75 -2.66 -16.90
CA TRP A 169 -1.84 -3.83 -16.03
C TRP A 169 -1.82 -5.14 -16.83
N SER A 170 -0.81 -5.35 -17.68
CA SER A 170 -0.66 -6.64 -18.35
C SER A 170 -0.14 -7.66 -17.35
N LEU A 171 -0.91 -8.74 -17.08
CA LEU A 171 -0.52 -9.99 -16.42
C LEU A 171 0.86 -9.95 -15.73
N ASN A 172 0.86 -9.64 -14.42
CA ASN A 172 2.05 -9.56 -13.55
C ASN A 172 3.01 -8.35 -13.73
N ARG A 173 2.57 -7.22 -14.31
CA ARG A 173 3.41 -6.00 -14.41
C ARG A 173 2.82 -4.84 -13.60
N LYS A 174 3.66 -4.22 -12.75
CA LYS A 174 3.31 -3.06 -11.90
C LYS A 174 3.55 -1.73 -12.65
N GLY A 175 2.81 -0.70 -12.27
CA GLY A 175 2.58 0.55 -13.01
C GLY A 175 3.81 1.35 -13.49
N TRP A 176 3.55 2.25 -14.43
CA TRP A 176 4.54 2.92 -15.28
C TRP A 176 4.53 4.44 -15.11
N MET A 177 5.63 5.09 -15.44
CA MET A 177 5.73 6.52 -15.70
C MET A 177 6.50 6.73 -17.01
N GLU A 178 6.00 7.60 -17.88
CA GLU A 178 6.76 8.09 -19.03
C GLU A 178 7.56 9.34 -18.62
N ASP A 179 8.83 9.38 -19.03
CA ASP A 179 9.73 10.50 -18.79
C ASP A 179 9.28 11.67 -19.70
N GLY A 180 8.71 12.71 -19.09
CA GLY A 180 8.50 13.98 -19.77
C GLY A 180 9.85 14.66 -19.96
N ASP A 181 10.18 14.96 -21.22
CA ASP A 181 11.32 15.75 -21.71
C ASP A 181 12.22 16.38 -20.61
N GLY A 182 13.30 15.68 -20.29
CA GLY A 182 14.59 16.02 -19.63
C GLY A 182 14.82 17.33 -18.86
N SER A 183 13.79 18.06 -18.44
CA SER A 183 13.88 19.43 -17.92
C SER A 183 12.88 19.72 -16.80
N SER A 184 12.01 18.78 -16.45
CA SER A 184 11.19 18.86 -15.25
C SER A 184 11.40 17.61 -14.42
N SER A 185 12.16 17.75 -13.34
CA SER A 185 12.34 16.73 -12.31
C SER A 185 10.98 16.42 -11.66
N ILE A 186 10.21 15.54 -12.29
CA ILE A 186 9.06 14.91 -11.67
C ILE A 186 9.61 14.02 -10.58
N SER A 187 9.65 14.55 -9.36
CA SER A 187 10.07 13.89 -8.13
C SER A 187 9.05 12.85 -7.70
N VAL A 188 8.72 11.92 -8.59
CA VAL A 188 7.76 10.87 -8.34
C VAL A 188 8.47 9.58 -8.66
N SER A 189 9.13 9.04 -7.63
CA SER A 189 9.25 7.62 -7.29
C SER A 189 10.38 7.47 -6.28
N LEU A 190 10.03 7.46 -5.00
CA LEU A 190 10.98 7.06 -3.98
C LEU A 190 11.41 5.60 -4.16
N PHE A 191 10.64 4.75 -4.86
CA PHE A 191 10.96 3.35 -5.09
C PHE A 191 10.76 2.95 -6.56
N PHE A 192 11.75 2.33 -7.18
CA PHE A 192 11.65 1.72 -8.51
C PHE A 192 12.28 0.32 -8.53
N VAL A 193 11.86 -0.50 -9.50
CA VAL A 193 12.20 -1.92 -9.53
C VAL A 193 13.21 -2.22 -10.61
N CYS A 194 14.26 -2.96 -10.29
CA CYS A 194 15.15 -3.53 -11.30
C CYS A 194 14.61 -4.89 -11.72
N LEU A 195 14.29 -5.05 -13.01
CA LEU A 195 13.74 -6.29 -13.57
C LEU A 195 14.78 -7.00 -14.43
N GLN A 196 14.87 -8.33 -14.31
CA GLN A 196 15.59 -9.20 -15.24
C GLN A 196 14.70 -10.39 -15.61
N GLN A 197 14.47 -10.62 -16.90
CA GLN A 197 13.60 -11.72 -17.38
C GLN A 197 12.21 -11.75 -16.69
N ASN A 198 11.59 -10.58 -16.49
CA ASN A 198 10.31 -10.40 -15.77
C ASN A 198 10.34 -10.82 -14.28
N ARG A 199 11.52 -10.88 -13.67
CA ARG A 199 11.69 -11.10 -12.23
C ARG A 199 12.23 -9.83 -11.56
N VAL A 200 11.69 -9.54 -10.37
CA VAL A 200 12.16 -8.44 -9.52
C VAL A 200 13.52 -8.82 -8.95
N MET A 201 14.58 -8.18 -9.42
CA MET A 201 15.93 -8.42 -8.91
C MET A 201 16.25 -7.56 -7.71
N ASP A 202 15.79 -6.32 -7.74
CA ASP A 202 16.05 -5.33 -6.69
C ASP A 202 14.95 -4.28 -6.68
N ILE A 203 14.79 -3.60 -5.55
CA ILE A 203 13.90 -2.45 -5.41
C ILE A 203 14.72 -1.32 -4.78
N VAL A 204 14.91 -0.25 -5.54
CA VAL A 204 15.82 0.83 -5.19
C VAL A 204 15.01 1.97 -4.54
N TYR A 205 15.34 2.32 -3.30
CA TYR A 205 14.81 3.48 -2.61
C TYR A 205 15.69 4.72 -2.83
N LYS A 206 15.11 5.86 -3.24
CA LYS A 206 15.82 7.13 -3.51
C LYS A 206 17.07 6.91 -4.38
N GLY A 207 16.92 6.12 -5.43
CA GLY A 207 18.04 5.80 -6.31
C GLY A 207 18.58 7.02 -7.06
N THR A 208 19.84 6.93 -7.45
CA THR A 208 20.51 7.91 -8.30
C THR A 208 20.04 7.82 -9.76
N ALA A 209 20.43 8.78 -10.60
CA ALA A 209 20.20 8.69 -12.04
C ALA A 209 20.76 7.40 -12.65
N ALA A 210 21.95 6.96 -12.21
CA ALA A 210 22.54 5.71 -12.65
C ALA A 210 21.74 4.47 -12.22
N ASP A 211 21.09 4.51 -11.06
CA ASP A 211 20.20 3.44 -10.62
C ASP A 211 18.93 3.39 -11.48
N MET A 212 18.37 4.57 -11.83
CA MET A 212 17.21 4.65 -12.72
C MET A 212 17.53 4.08 -14.11
N ASP A 213 18.69 4.44 -14.68
CA ASP A 213 19.13 3.91 -15.97
C ASP A 213 19.34 2.39 -15.93
N ARG A 214 19.87 1.85 -14.82
CA ARG A 214 20.02 0.40 -14.62
C ARG A 214 18.68 -0.33 -14.58
N CYS A 215 17.67 0.26 -13.96
CA CYS A 215 16.36 -0.37 -13.79
C CYS A 215 15.39 -0.07 -14.96
N ARG A 216 15.81 0.73 -15.94
CA ARG A 216 15.00 1.09 -17.11
C ARG A 216 14.78 -0.15 -17.99
N LEU A 217 13.54 -0.34 -18.42
CA LEU A 217 13.17 -1.42 -19.33
C LEU A 217 13.62 -1.13 -20.77
N PRO A 218 13.64 -2.15 -21.65
CA PRO A 218 14.04 -1.98 -23.05
C PRO A 218 13.19 -0.96 -23.84
N ASP A 219 11.97 -0.67 -23.38
CA ASP A 219 11.07 0.34 -23.94
C ASP A 219 11.32 1.76 -23.39
N GLY A 220 12.36 1.93 -22.55
CA GLY A 220 12.71 3.19 -21.93
C GLY A 220 11.92 3.51 -20.66
N LYS A 221 11.03 2.64 -20.18
CA LYS A 221 10.17 2.91 -19.01
C LYS A 221 10.81 2.44 -17.71
N LEU A 222 10.55 3.16 -16.61
CA LEU A 222 10.98 2.78 -15.27
C LEU A 222 9.82 2.10 -14.52
N PRO A 223 9.95 0.86 -14.05
CA PRO A 223 8.86 0.14 -13.40
C PRO A 223 8.78 0.52 -11.91
N LEU A 224 7.55 0.71 -11.41
CA LEU A 224 7.29 1.18 -10.04
C LEU A 224 6.58 0.12 -9.20
N VAL A 225 6.77 0.14 -7.88
CA VAL A 225 5.98 -0.68 -6.96
C VAL A 225 4.76 0.12 -6.51
N SER A 226 3.58 -0.31 -6.93
CA SER A 226 2.31 0.36 -6.62
C SER A 226 1.48 -0.32 -5.54
N ASN A 227 1.46 -1.66 -5.52
CA ASN A 227 0.53 -2.44 -4.68
C ASN A 227 1.06 -3.84 -4.35
N PHE A 228 0.40 -4.49 -3.38
CA PHE A 228 0.55 -5.91 -3.09
C PHE A 228 -0.45 -6.72 -3.91
N SER A 229 0.01 -7.80 -4.55
CA SER A 229 -0.88 -8.78 -5.18
C SER A 229 -1.66 -9.56 -4.13
N VAL A 230 -2.72 -10.27 -4.54
CA VAL A 230 -3.45 -11.21 -3.69
C VAL A 230 -2.50 -12.13 -2.92
N LEU A 231 -1.58 -12.82 -3.61
CA LEU A 231 -0.62 -13.72 -2.96
C LEU A 231 0.25 -13.01 -1.92
N ALA A 232 0.70 -11.78 -2.19
CA ALA A 232 1.48 -11.02 -1.22
C ALA A 232 0.61 -10.61 -0.01
N ALA A 233 -0.64 -10.23 -0.25
CA ALA A 233 -1.60 -9.88 0.81
C ALA A 233 -1.93 -11.08 1.71
N GLU A 234 -2.16 -12.27 1.15
CA GLU A 234 -2.37 -13.51 1.91
C GLU A 234 -1.16 -13.86 2.78
N ARG A 235 0.05 -13.72 2.22
CA ARG A 235 1.29 -13.95 2.97
C ARG A 235 1.47 -12.94 4.08
N LEU A 236 1.22 -11.66 3.83
CA LEU A 236 1.24 -10.63 4.87
C LEU A 236 0.22 -10.93 5.97
N LEU A 237 -1.01 -11.31 5.59
CA LEU A 237 -2.04 -11.71 6.54
C LEU A 237 -1.57 -12.86 7.41
N SER A 238 -0.90 -13.89 6.86
CA SER A 238 -0.39 -15.03 7.65
C SER A 238 0.61 -14.66 8.76
N LEU A 239 1.21 -13.46 8.70
CA LEU A 239 2.17 -12.99 9.70
C LEU A 239 1.52 -12.56 11.03
N HIS A 240 0.18 -12.38 11.08
CA HIS A 240 -0.53 -11.94 12.30
C HIS A 240 -0.39 -12.91 13.49
N VAL A 241 0.01 -14.17 13.25
CA VAL A 241 0.26 -15.20 14.27
C VAL A 241 1.74 -15.56 14.42
N SER A 242 2.63 -14.87 13.70
CA SER A 242 4.05 -15.22 13.63
C SER A 242 4.90 -14.26 14.46
N SER A 243 5.48 -14.72 15.55
CA SER A 243 6.37 -13.89 16.37
C SER A 243 7.64 -13.45 15.59
N PRO A 244 8.09 -12.19 15.69
CA PRO A 244 7.56 -11.09 16.53
C PRO A 244 6.48 -10.21 15.86
N LEU A 245 6.01 -10.58 14.65
CA LEU A 245 5.06 -9.80 13.86
C LEU A 245 3.61 -9.92 14.35
N ASP A 246 3.31 -10.94 15.16
CA ASP A 246 2.07 -11.02 15.94
C ASP A 246 1.86 -9.76 16.81
N GLY A 247 2.93 -9.24 17.41
CA GLY A 247 2.98 -7.99 18.16
C GLY A 247 2.68 -6.72 17.34
N CYS A 248 2.44 -6.83 16.04
CA CYS A 248 1.96 -5.74 15.20
C CYS A 248 0.43 -5.67 15.07
N THR A 249 -0.31 -6.64 15.60
CA THR A 249 -1.77 -6.76 15.44
C THR A 249 -2.47 -6.71 16.78
N TYR A 250 -3.71 -6.22 16.81
CA TYR A 250 -4.50 -6.16 18.05
C TYR A 250 -4.65 -7.57 18.65
N GLN A 251 -4.89 -8.59 17.82
CA GLN A 251 -5.02 -9.98 18.26
C GLN A 251 -3.76 -10.49 18.97
N GLY A 252 -2.57 -10.18 18.45
CA GLY A 252 -1.33 -10.57 19.10
C GLY A 252 -1.12 -9.84 20.43
N ILE A 253 -1.39 -8.52 20.48
CA ILE A 253 -1.31 -7.73 21.71
C ILE A 253 -2.28 -8.26 22.78
N ASP A 254 -3.53 -8.54 22.42
CA ASP A 254 -4.54 -9.10 23.32
C ASP A 254 -4.15 -10.50 23.82
N SER A 255 -3.37 -11.24 23.02
CA SER A 255 -2.80 -12.54 23.37
C SER A 255 -1.51 -12.45 24.19
N GLY A 256 -1.04 -11.23 24.52
CA GLY A 256 0.14 -10.97 25.34
C GLY A 256 1.46 -10.79 24.58
N ALA A 257 1.43 -10.70 23.25
CA ALA A 257 2.60 -10.35 22.47
C ALA A 257 3.09 -8.93 22.83
N GLN A 258 4.40 -8.72 22.74
CA GLN A 258 4.97 -7.39 22.96
C GLN A 258 4.84 -6.55 21.69
N PRO A 259 4.48 -5.25 21.79
CA PRO A 259 4.44 -4.37 20.63
C PRO A 259 5.72 -4.40 19.82
N PHE A 260 5.59 -4.64 18.53
CA PHE A 260 6.70 -4.71 17.60
C PHE A 260 6.56 -3.66 16.50
N THR A 261 7.58 -2.81 16.36
CA THR A 261 7.58 -1.73 15.37
C THR A 261 8.19 -2.20 14.06
N VAL A 262 7.40 -2.19 12.98
CA VAL A 262 7.84 -2.52 11.63
C VAL A 262 7.61 -1.35 10.68
N ARG A 263 8.62 -1.04 9.87
CA ARG A 263 8.49 -0.12 8.74
C ARG A 263 8.36 -0.95 7.47
N LEU A 264 7.14 -1.29 7.03
CA LEU A 264 6.89 -2.29 5.98
C LEU A 264 7.78 -2.12 4.75
N TRP A 265 7.78 -0.90 4.22
CA TRP A 265 8.49 -0.56 2.99
C TRP A 265 10.01 -0.53 3.17
N PHE A 266 10.54 -0.54 4.39
CA PHE A 266 11.98 -0.62 4.63
C PHE A 266 12.40 -2.04 5.04
N CYS A 267 11.54 -2.74 5.80
CA CYS A 267 11.83 -4.07 6.36
C CYS A 267 11.51 -5.23 5.39
N LEU A 268 10.45 -5.14 4.58
CA LEU A 268 10.11 -6.20 3.62
C LEU A 268 11.10 -6.32 2.45
N HIS A 269 11.91 -5.28 2.19
CA HIS A 269 12.88 -5.28 1.09
C HIS A 269 14.02 -6.28 1.32
N GLN A 270 14.46 -6.47 2.57
CA GLN A 270 15.60 -7.37 2.83
C GLN A 270 15.19 -8.83 3.04
N THR A 271 13.98 -9.09 3.58
CA THR A 271 13.60 -10.44 4.03
C THR A 271 12.60 -11.13 3.12
N LEU A 272 11.62 -10.40 2.55
CA LEU A 272 10.56 -11.00 1.73
C LEU A 272 11.00 -11.30 0.29
N LEU A 273 12.03 -10.60 -0.21
CA LEU A 273 12.63 -10.89 -1.52
C LEU A 273 13.32 -12.27 -1.55
N ALA A 274 13.82 -12.79 -0.43
CA ALA A 274 14.45 -14.11 -0.38
C ALA A 274 13.43 -15.27 -0.39
N GLU A 275 12.31 -15.12 0.33
CA GLU A 275 11.32 -16.21 0.46
C GLU A 275 10.32 -16.25 -0.70
N ILE A 276 9.95 -15.09 -1.28
CA ILE A 276 9.15 -15.04 -2.51
C ILE A 276 9.95 -15.61 -3.69
N PHE A 277 11.29 -15.47 -3.70
CA PHE A 277 12.16 -16.07 -4.73
C PHE A 277 12.26 -17.59 -4.64
N THR A 278 12.37 -18.13 -3.42
CA THR A 278 12.60 -19.56 -3.24
C THR A 278 11.37 -20.38 -3.65
N PHE A 279 10.16 -19.84 -3.50
CA PHE A 279 8.93 -20.56 -3.83
C PHE A 279 8.46 -20.38 -5.29
N TYR A 280 8.80 -19.25 -5.95
CA TYR A 280 8.55 -19.07 -7.39
C TYR A 280 9.31 -20.09 -8.26
N MET A 281 10.42 -20.66 -7.74
CA MET A 281 11.16 -21.74 -8.39
C MET A 281 10.56 -23.13 -8.13
N CYS A 282 9.76 -23.30 -7.07
CA CYS A 282 9.14 -24.58 -6.70
C CYS A 282 7.85 -24.85 -7.51
N LEU A 283 7.13 -23.81 -7.93
CA LEU A 283 5.87 -23.91 -8.69
C LEU A 283 6.04 -24.19 -10.20
N TYR A 284 7.26 -24.12 -10.75
CA TYR A 284 7.52 -24.34 -12.19
C TYR A 284 8.31 -25.61 -12.52
N GLY A 285 8.46 -26.56 -11.60
CA GLY A 285 8.96 -27.91 -11.93
C GLY A 285 10.37 -27.97 -12.52
N LEU A 286 11.23 -27.01 -12.23
CA LEU A 286 12.65 -27.08 -12.58
C LEU A 286 13.42 -27.76 -11.45
N SER A 287 13.81 -29.02 -11.68
CA SER A 287 14.74 -29.76 -10.83
C SER A 287 16.07 -29.00 -10.73
N VAL A 288 16.42 -28.52 -9.54
CA VAL A 288 17.79 -28.14 -9.21
C VAL A 288 18.21 -28.96 -8.00
N TYR A 289 19.19 -29.85 -8.23
CA TYR A 289 19.82 -30.65 -7.19
C TYR A 289 20.39 -29.75 -6.09
N PRO A 290 20.31 -30.17 -4.80
CA PRO A 290 20.81 -29.39 -3.69
C PRO A 290 22.33 -29.43 -3.67
N LEU A 291 22.99 -28.32 -3.96
CA LEU A 291 24.34 -28.06 -3.47
C LEU A 291 24.22 -27.11 -2.27
N PHE A 292 23.71 -27.68 -1.17
CA PHE A 292 24.02 -27.16 0.16
C PHE A 292 25.52 -27.39 0.39
N HIS A 293 26.34 -26.36 0.19
CA HIS A 293 27.45 -26.16 1.09
C HIS A 293 27.01 -25.13 2.13
N THR A 294 26.77 -25.65 3.34
CA THR A 294 26.73 -24.95 4.62
C THR A 294 27.64 -23.72 4.63
N ILE A 295 27.05 -22.53 4.61
CA ILE A 295 27.72 -21.32 5.08
C ILE A 295 27.33 -21.18 6.55
N PRO A 296 28.31 -21.16 7.48
CA PRO A 296 28.03 -21.16 8.90
C PRO A 296 27.36 -19.85 9.32
N CYS A 297 26.40 -20.00 10.23
CA CYS A 297 25.79 -18.92 10.98
C CYS A 297 26.86 -18.28 11.88
N THR A 298 27.58 -17.27 11.38
CA THR A 298 28.51 -16.47 12.21
C THR A 298 28.29 -14.97 12.02
N THR A 299 27.65 -14.40 13.04
CA THR A 299 27.89 -13.05 13.57
C THR A 299 27.44 -11.87 12.70
N LEU A 300 26.14 -11.57 12.78
CA LEU A 300 25.61 -10.25 12.41
C LEU A 300 26.03 -9.22 13.49
N LYS A 301 27.17 -8.55 13.29
CA LYS A 301 27.47 -7.30 14.02
C LYS A 301 26.66 -6.18 13.38
N VAL A 302 25.53 -5.85 14.00
CA VAL A 302 24.76 -4.64 13.67
C VAL A 302 25.52 -3.43 14.22
N THR A 303 26.18 -2.67 13.36
CA THR A 303 26.67 -1.33 13.72
C THR A 303 25.54 -0.33 13.45
N LEU A 304 24.74 -0.05 14.49
CA LEU A 304 23.80 1.07 14.51
C LEU A 304 24.60 2.38 14.55
N GLN A 305 24.74 3.05 13.41
CA GLN A 305 25.10 4.46 13.41
C GLN A 305 23.84 5.28 13.75
N LYS A 306 23.77 5.73 15.01
CA LYS A 306 22.85 6.78 15.46
C LYS A 306 23.07 8.03 14.59
N PHE A 307 22.07 8.42 13.81
CA PHE A 307 21.92 9.80 13.39
C PHE A 307 20.88 10.45 14.30
N TYR A 308 21.39 11.17 15.30
CA TYR A 308 20.65 12.25 15.94
C TYR A 308 20.52 13.38 14.93
N LEU A 309 19.28 13.78 14.64
CA LEU A 309 18.74 15.13 14.76
C LEU A 309 17.26 15.10 14.35
#